data_AF-A0A238D9U7-F1
#
_entry.id   AF-A0A238D9U7-F1
#
_cell.length_a   1.000
_cell.length_b   1.000
_cell.length_c   1.000
_cell.angle_alpha   90.00
_cell.angle_beta   90.00
_cell.angle_gamma   90.00
#
_symmetry.space_group_name_H-M   'P 1'
#
loop_
_entity.id
_entity.type
_entity.pdbx_description
1 polymer ?
#
loop_
_entity_poly.entity_id
_entity_poly.type
_entity_poly.pdbx_seq_one_letter_code
_entity_poly.pdbx_strand_id
1 'polypeptide(L)'
;MSRHVNKLLFCLLPFLMLNVSHAGGLTAGLGYSFIPGGGYFSLGYQNKAWAIEGSVINKGREEPTTHAGPEITLDALAFAGSWPIFVKGGVVTGSHKHGYNVGAGVDWALNKQWTMRLEDIHFRVTEDFGPNAESENIISVGLQRAF
;
A
#
# COMPACT_ATOMS: atom_id res chain seq x y z
N MET A 1 -25.25 21.74 13.88
CA MET A 1 -24.02 21.04 14.32
C MET A 1 -22.96 21.04 13.21
N SER A 2 -22.47 22.22 12.76
CA SER A 2 -21.57 22.32 11.60
C SER A 2 -20.53 23.44 11.78
N ARG A 3 -19.80 23.43 12.90
CA ARG A 3 -18.69 24.38 13.14
C ARG A 3 -17.41 23.73 13.67
N HIS A 4 -17.44 22.44 14.03
CA HIS A 4 -16.27 21.72 14.53
C HIS A 4 -15.53 20.91 13.46
N VAL A 5 -16.21 20.51 12.39
CA VAL A 5 -15.58 19.74 11.28
C VAL A 5 -14.55 20.60 10.52
N ASN A 6 -14.81 21.89 10.34
CA ASN A 6 -13.89 22.79 9.62
C ASN A 6 -12.59 23.09 10.34
N LYS A 7 -12.56 22.99 11.69
CA LYS A 7 -11.32 23.25 12.46
C LYS A 7 -10.34 22.09 12.40
N LEU A 8 -10.86 20.85 12.35
CA LEU A 8 -10.05 19.63 12.24
C LEU A 8 -9.38 19.52 10.85
N LEU A 9 -10.10 19.88 9.80
CA LEU A 9 -9.56 19.92 8.43
C LEU A 9 -8.41 20.94 8.28
N PHE A 10 -8.50 22.09 8.97
CA PHE A 10 -7.48 23.14 8.92
C PHE A 10 -6.20 22.82 9.72
N CYS A 11 -6.27 21.96 10.75
CA CYS A 11 -5.11 21.57 11.53
C CYS A 11 -4.24 20.48 10.85
N LEU A 12 -4.79 19.74 9.89
CA LEU A 12 -4.07 18.69 9.13
C LEU A 12 -3.32 19.24 7.91
N LEU A 13 -3.74 20.40 7.39
CA LEU A 13 -3.13 21.09 6.24
C LEU A 13 -1.64 21.46 6.40
N PRO A 14 -1.15 21.96 7.56
CA PRO A 14 0.28 22.27 7.71
C PRO A 14 1.18 21.03 7.84
N PHE A 15 0.62 19.86 8.18
CA PHE A 15 1.38 18.59 8.20
C PHE A 15 1.58 18.00 6.80
N LEU A 16 0.74 18.37 5.82
CA LEU A 16 0.84 17.89 4.43
C LEU A 16 1.95 18.58 3.62
N MET A 17 2.59 19.63 4.15
CA MET A 17 3.59 20.43 3.43
C MET A 17 5.05 20.16 3.85
N LEU A 18 5.28 19.22 4.77
CA LEU A 18 6.63 18.92 5.24
C LEU A 18 7.20 17.69 4.53
N ASN A 19 7.98 17.99 3.51
CA ASN A 19 9.00 17.14 2.86
C ASN A 19 8.49 16.04 1.92
N VAL A 20 8.66 16.30 0.62
CA VAL A 20 8.76 15.24 -0.40
C VAL A 20 10.13 14.55 -0.19
N SER A 21 10.22 13.58 0.72
CA SER A 21 11.47 12.85 0.97
C SER A 21 11.59 11.65 0.02
N HIS A 22 12.34 11.84 -1.05
CA HIS A 22 13.51 11.01 -1.41
C HIS A 22 14.12 11.47 -2.72
N ALA A 23 15.44 11.70 -2.73
CA ALA A 23 16.22 11.52 -3.96
C ALA A 23 16.15 10.02 -4.25
N GLY A 24 15.74 9.65 -5.45
CA GLY A 24 15.32 8.27 -5.71
C GLY A 24 16.35 7.22 -5.31
N GLY A 25 15.89 6.07 -4.85
CA GLY A 25 16.71 5.06 -4.19
C GLY A 25 15.97 3.77 -3.92
N LEU A 26 16.71 2.79 -3.41
CA LEU A 26 16.15 1.54 -2.95
C LEU A 26 15.36 1.77 -1.67
N THR A 27 14.22 1.10 -1.55
CA THR A 27 13.35 1.15 -0.37
C THR A 27 13.10 -0.25 0.17
N ALA A 28 12.95 -0.35 1.48
CA ALA A 28 12.46 -1.54 2.15
C ALA A 28 11.39 -1.14 3.15
N GLY A 29 10.29 -1.87 3.19
CA GLY A 29 9.16 -1.55 4.05
C GLY A 29 8.57 -2.77 4.74
N LEU A 30 7.93 -2.52 5.87
CA LEU A 30 7.15 -3.48 6.61
C LEU A 30 5.87 -2.82 7.10
N GLY A 31 4.77 -3.55 7.15
CA GLY A 31 3.52 -3.00 7.62
C GLY A 31 2.53 -4.04 8.10
N TYR A 32 1.48 -3.52 8.71
CA TYR A 32 0.37 -4.27 9.29
C TYR A 32 -0.92 -3.91 8.57
N SER A 33 -1.65 -4.92 8.15
CA SER A 33 -2.97 -4.79 7.53
C SER A 33 -4.04 -4.97 8.60
N PHE A 34 -4.90 -3.97 8.79
CA PHE A 34 -5.96 -4.01 9.80
C PHE A 34 -7.12 -4.92 9.38
N ILE A 35 -7.41 -4.93 8.09
CA ILE A 35 -8.48 -5.72 7.46
C ILE A 35 -7.81 -6.42 6.27
N PRO A 36 -7.82 -7.76 6.19
CA PRO A 36 -8.44 -8.74 7.11
C PRO A 36 -7.65 -9.01 8.41
N GLY A 37 -6.55 -8.31 8.65
CA GLY A 37 -5.59 -8.62 9.72
C GLY A 37 -4.41 -9.37 9.14
N GLY A 38 -3.20 -8.82 9.16
CA GLY A 38 -2.05 -9.45 8.50
C GLY A 38 -0.85 -8.53 8.44
N GLY A 39 0.12 -8.86 7.61
CA GLY A 39 1.30 -8.02 7.45
C GLY A 39 1.95 -8.19 6.09
N TYR A 40 2.81 -7.26 5.76
CA TYR A 40 3.57 -7.31 4.52
C TYR A 40 5.02 -6.89 4.74
N PHE A 41 5.87 -7.38 3.84
CA PHE A 41 7.22 -6.91 3.63
C PHE A 41 7.37 -6.49 2.18
N SER A 42 8.03 -5.37 1.93
CA SER A 42 8.18 -4.76 0.61
C SER A 42 9.63 -4.39 0.34
N LEU A 43 10.05 -4.53 -0.91
CA LEU A 43 11.29 -3.99 -1.45
C LEU A 43 10.97 -3.25 -2.74
N GLY A 44 11.58 -2.08 -2.93
CA GLY A 44 11.28 -1.28 -4.10
C GLY A 44 12.41 -0.38 -4.52
N TYR A 45 12.15 0.31 -5.61
CA TYR A 45 12.91 1.46 -6.06
C TYR A 45 11.95 2.61 -6.30
N GLN A 46 12.21 3.75 -5.68
CA GLN A 46 11.37 4.93 -5.77
C GLN A 46 12.15 6.10 -6.31
N ASN A 47 11.49 6.95 -7.09
CA ASN A 47 11.91 8.31 -7.42
C ASN A 47 10.75 9.27 -7.07
N LYS A 48 10.93 10.58 -7.28
CA LYS A 48 9.95 11.63 -6.94
C LYS A 48 8.58 11.46 -7.57
N ALA A 49 8.49 10.82 -8.74
CA ALA A 49 7.26 10.73 -9.52
C ALA A 49 6.68 9.31 -9.60
N TRP A 50 7.51 8.28 -9.44
CA TRP A 50 7.10 6.89 -9.60
C TRP A 50 7.94 5.96 -8.74
N ALA A 51 7.41 4.77 -8.47
CA ALA A 51 8.15 3.66 -7.87
C ALA A 51 7.76 2.32 -8.49
N ILE A 52 8.61 1.32 -8.29
CA ILE A 52 8.26 -0.09 -8.48
C ILE A 52 8.52 -0.79 -7.14
N GLU A 53 7.55 -1.58 -6.69
CA GLU A 53 7.58 -2.25 -5.40
C GLU A 53 7.19 -3.72 -5.56
N GLY A 54 8.02 -4.63 -5.07
CA GLY A 54 7.69 -6.02 -4.88
C GLY A 54 7.39 -6.29 -3.41
N SER A 55 6.26 -6.92 -3.11
CA SER A 55 5.87 -7.20 -1.73
C SER A 55 5.42 -8.63 -1.52
N VAL A 56 5.74 -9.19 -0.35
CA VAL A 56 5.16 -10.43 0.16
C VAL A 56 4.13 -10.03 1.22
N ILE A 57 2.89 -10.45 1.03
CA ILE A 57 1.74 -10.10 1.86
C ILE A 57 1.18 -11.38 2.45
N ASN A 58 0.97 -11.40 3.76
CA ASN A 58 0.22 -12.45 4.43
C ASN A 58 -1.12 -11.87 4.89
N LYS A 59 -2.20 -12.37 4.30
CA LYS A 59 -3.57 -12.02 4.66
C LYS A 59 -4.02 -13.01 5.73
N GLY A 60 -4.13 -12.55 6.97
CA GLY A 60 -4.28 -13.45 8.13
C GLY A 60 -5.58 -14.22 8.16
N ARG A 61 -6.69 -13.66 7.66
CA ARG A 61 -7.96 -14.38 7.48
C ARG A 61 -8.43 -14.26 6.05
N GLU A 62 -8.03 -15.22 5.24
CA GLU A 62 -8.58 -15.39 3.89
C GLU A 62 -10.00 -15.97 3.96
N GLU A 63 -10.83 -15.65 2.96
CA GLU A 63 -12.18 -16.22 2.85
C GLU A 63 -12.10 -17.77 2.77
N PRO A 64 -13.09 -18.52 3.32
CA PRO A 64 -13.02 -19.98 3.40
C PRO A 64 -12.89 -20.71 2.05
N THR A 65 -13.13 -19.97 0.97
CA THR A 65 -13.13 -20.44 -0.42
C THR A 65 -11.75 -20.44 -1.05
N THR A 66 -10.69 -20.00 -0.36
CA THR A 66 -9.36 -19.94 -0.95
C THR A 66 -8.23 -20.64 -0.19
N HIS A 67 -7.17 -20.95 -0.95
CA HIS A 67 -5.93 -21.46 -0.41
C HIS A 67 -5.16 -20.39 0.38
N ALA A 68 -5.17 -20.53 1.70
CA ALA A 68 -4.37 -19.74 2.64
C ALA A 68 -2.88 -19.72 2.26
N GLY A 69 -2.28 -18.53 2.15
CA GLY A 69 -0.84 -18.43 1.95
C GLY A 69 -0.32 -17.02 1.67
N PRO A 70 1.01 -16.84 1.71
CA PRO A 70 1.60 -15.57 1.30
C PRO A 70 1.36 -15.31 -0.18
N GLU A 71 0.94 -14.09 -0.50
CA GLU A 71 0.82 -13.58 -1.86
C GLU A 71 2.00 -12.66 -2.17
N ILE A 72 2.54 -12.77 -3.38
CA ILE A 72 3.57 -11.89 -3.91
C ILE A 72 2.90 -10.90 -4.85
N THR A 73 3.28 -9.63 -4.70
CA THR A 73 2.80 -8.54 -5.54
C THR A 73 3.98 -7.86 -6.22
N LEU A 74 3.76 -7.39 -7.44
CA LEU A 74 4.68 -6.49 -8.13
C LEU A 74 3.87 -5.30 -8.66
N ASP A 75 4.15 -4.14 -8.09
CA ASP A 75 3.34 -2.94 -8.23
C ASP A 75 4.14 -1.80 -8.85
N ALA A 76 3.49 -1.06 -9.73
CA ALA A 76 3.94 0.26 -10.16
C ALA A 76 3.17 1.33 -9.40
N LEU A 77 3.87 2.36 -8.94
CA LEU A 77 3.32 3.47 -8.18
C LEU A 77 3.53 4.78 -8.92
N ALA A 78 2.56 5.68 -8.84
CA ALA A 78 2.66 7.05 -9.30
C ALA A 78 2.35 8.01 -8.14
N PHE A 79 3.20 9.02 -7.96
CA PHE A 79 3.08 10.00 -6.88
C PHE A 79 2.49 11.31 -7.39
N ALA A 80 1.62 11.90 -6.59
CA ALA A 80 1.01 13.19 -6.86
C ALA A 80 1.99 14.34 -6.55
N GLY A 81 3.14 14.40 -7.22
CA GLY A 81 4.09 15.52 -7.21
C GLY A 81 4.35 16.14 -5.83
N SER A 82 3.65 17.23 -5.52
CA SER A 82 3.79 17.99 -4.27
C SER A 82 3.01 17.44 -3.07
N TRP A 83 2.18 16.42 -3.28
CA TRP A 83 1.31 15.83 -2.28
C TRP A 83 1.87 14.47 -1.90
N PRO A 84 1.78 14.07 -0.61
CA PRO A 84 2.23 12.76 -0.16
C PRO A 84 1.33 11.62 -0.67
N ILE A 85 0.53 11.83 -1.71
CA ILE A 85 -0.47 10.86 -2.19
C ILE A 85 0.16 10.04 -3.31
N PHE A 86 -0.13 8.74 -3.32
CA PHE A 86 0.19 7.86 -4.44
C PHE A 86 -1.02 7.03 -4.86
N VAL A 87 -0.95 6.56 -6.09
CA VAL A 87 -1.77 5.45 -6.60
C VAL A 87 -0.84 4.30 -6.97
N LYS A 88 -1.31 3.08 -6.81
CA LYS A 88 -0.58 1.87 -7.15
C LYS A 88 -1.45 0.91 -7.95
N GLY A 89 -0.81 0.10 -8.77
CA GLY A 89 -1.46 -1.00 -9.45
C GLY A 89 -0.43 -2.01 -9.90
N GLY A 90 -0.82 -3.28 -9.88
CA GLY A 90 0.12 -4.35 -10.12
C GLY A 90 -0.53 -5.70 -10.30
N VAL A 91 0.34 -6.70 -10.33
CA VAL A 91 -0.03 -8.11 -10.47
C VAL A 91 0.20 -8.82 -9.15
N VAL A 92 -0.64 -9.81 -8.90
CA VAL A 92 -0.65 -10.60 -7.67
C VAL A 92 -0.51 -12.06 -8.04
N THR A 93 0.35 -12.79 -7.34
CA THR A 93 0.48 -14.24 -7.48
C THR A 93 0.64 -14.89 -6.11
N GLY A 94 -0.05 -16.01 -5.90
CA GLY A 94 0.08 -16.85 -4.72
C GLY A 94 -0.01 -18.32 -5.12
N SER A 95 -0.06 -19.21 -4.14
CA SER A 95 -0.27 -20.64 -4.42
C SER A 95 -1.63 -20.85 -5.08
N HIS A 96 -1.64 -21.24 -6.37
CA HIS A 96 -2.84 -21.42 -7.18
C HIS A 96 -3.69 -20.17 -7.38
N LYS A 97 -3.10 -18.99 -7.17
CA LYS A 97 -3.77 -17.69 -7.20
C LYS A 97 -3.05 -16.75 -8.15
N HIS A 98 -3.80 -16.08 -9.01
CA HIS A 98 -3.27 -15.02 -9.84
C HIS A 98 -4.31 -13.91 -10.01
N GLY A 99 -3.86 -12.67 -10.15
CA GLY A 99 -4.77 -11.54 -10.21
C GLY A 99 -4.07 -10.22 -10.36
N TYR A 100 -4.82 -9.17 -10.05
CA TYR A 100 -4.32 -7.81 -10.03
C TYR A 100 -4.71 -7.12 -8.74
N ASN A 101 -3.99 -6.03 -8.44
CA ASN A 101 -4.38 -5.11 -7.41
C ASN A 101 -4.40 -3.69 -7.95
N VAL A 102 -5.19 -2.84 -7.32
CA VAL A 102 -5.18 -1.39 -7.50
C VAL A 102 -5.40 -0.74 -6.15
N GLY A 103 -4.72 0.37 -5.88
CA GLY A 103 -4.82 1.02 -4.58
C GLY A 103 -4.38 2.46 -4.60
N ALA A 104 -4.58 3.12 -3.48
CA ALA A 104 -4.10 4.45 -3.23
C ALA A 104 -3.68 4.59 -1.77
N GLY A 105 -2.82 5.56 -1.52
CA GLY A 105 -2.34 5.78 -0.16
C GLY A 105 -1.63 7.11 0.00
N VAL A 106 -1.11 7.29 1.20
CA VAL A 106 -0.36 8.46 1.61
C VAL A 106 0.96 8.03 2.23
N ASP A 107 2.06 8.61 1.73
CA ASP A 107 3.42 8.46 2.19
C ASP A 107 3.87 9.72 2.93
N TRP A 108 3.82 9.68 4.26
CA TRP A 108 4.27 10.76 5.12
C TRP A 108 5.74 10.60 5.49
N ALA A 109 6.58 11.51 4.99
CA ALA A 109 7.98 11.61 5.39
C ALA A 109 8.10 11.92 6.89
N LEU A 110 8.61 10.97 7.67
CA LEU A 110 8.92 11.19 9.09
C LEU A 110 10.27 11.90 9.23
N ASN A 111 11.22 11.56 8.34
CA ASN A 111 12.51 12.22 8.22
C ASN A 111 13.10 11.96 6.81
N LYS A 112 14.41 12.17 6.66
CA LYS A 112 15.11 11.97 5.37
C LYS A 112 15.22 10.52 4.91
N GLN A 113 15.01 9.54 5.78
CA GLN A 113 15.19 8.10 5.49
C GLN A 113 13.90 7.29 5.70
N TRP A 114 13.02 7.78 6.56
CA TRP A 114 11.85 7.05 7.01
C TRP A 114 10.54 7.70 6.56
N THR A 115 9.66 6.88 6.03
CA THR A 115 8.32 7.25 5.56
C THR A 115 7.28 6.35 6.21
N MET A 116 6.22 6.93 6.74
CA MET A 116 5.04 6.19 7.17
C MET A 116 4.05 6.11 6.02
N ARG A 117 3.60 4.90 5.67
CA ARG A 117 2.62 4.65 4.64
C ARG A 117 1.27 4.30 5.26
N LEU A 118 0.20 4.89 4.76
CA LEU A 118 -1.17 4.42 4.95
C LEU A 118 -1.75 4.13 3.57
N GLU A 119 -2.28 2.93 3.35
CA GLU A 119 -2.79 2.54 2.05
C GLU A 119 -4.07 1.72 2.14
N ASP A 120 -4.88 1.83 1.08
CA ASP A 120 -6.05 1.02 0.81
C ASP A 120 -5.86 0.38 -0.57
N ILE A 121 -5.83 -0.95 -0.61
CA ILE A 121 -5.57 -1.74 -1.79
C ILE A 121 -6.72 -2.70 -2.03
N HIS A 122 -7.30 -2.60 -3.21
CA HIS A 122 -8.26 -3.53 -3.74
C HIS A 122 -7.55 -4.65 -4.51
N PHE A 123 -7.80 -5.89 -4.12
CA PHE A 123 -7.32 -7.10 -4.77
C PHE A 123 -8.46 -7.73 -5.55
N ARG A 124 -8.15 -8.22 -6.75
CA ARG A 124 -9.02 -9.13 -7.48
C ARG A 124 -8.21 -10.33 -7.95
N VAL A 125 -8.53 -11.51 -7.41
CA VAL A 125 -7.75 -12.74 -7.58
C VAL A 125 -8.66 -13.85 -8.09
N THR A 126 -8.13 -14.68 -8.99
CA THR A 126 -8.79 -15.90 -9.49
C THR A 126 -7.95 -17.10 -9.08
N GLU A 127 -8.61 -18.22 -8.75
CA GLU A 127 -7.94 -19.48 -8.48
C GLU A 127 -7.89 -20.39 -9.70
N ASP A 128 -6.79 -21.12 -9.89
CA ASP A 128 -6.58 -21.98 -11.07
C ASP A 128 -7.64 -23.09 -11.20
N PHE A 129 -8.27 -23.51 -10.09
CA PHE A 129 -9.20 -24.65 -10.03
C PHE A 129 -10.66 -24.25 -9.76
N GLY A 130 -11.01 -22.96 -9.74
CA GLY A 130 -12.35 -22.48 -9.43
C GLY A 130 -12.84 -21.39 -10.40
N PRO A 131 -14.14 -21.34 -10.75
CA PRO A 131 -14.68 -20.29 -11.62
C PRO A 131 -14.86 -18.94 -10.91
N ASN A 132 -14.56 -18.86 -9.62
CA ASN A 132 -14.89 -17.71 -8.79
C ASN A 132 -13.68 -16.75 -8.71
N ALA A 133 -13.92 -15.50 -9.07
CA ALA A 133 -12.99 -14.41 -8.78
C ALA A 133 -13.36 -13.80 -7.44
N GLU A 134 -12.38 -13.63 -6.58
CA GLU A 134 -12.54 -12.98 -5.28
C GLU A 134 -12.07 -11.55 -5.34
N SER A 135 -12.65 -10.75 -4.44
CA SER A 135 -12.43 -9.32 -4.38
C SER A 135 -12.32 -8.91 -2.92
N GLU A 136 -11.20 -8.32 -2.55
CA GLU A 136 -10.91 -7.96 -1.17
C GLU A 136 -10.28 -6.56 -1.09
N ASN A 137 -10.58 -5.81 -0.02
CA ASN A 137 -9.88 -4.57 0.28
C ASN A 137 -8.98 -4.77 1.49
N ILE A 138 -7.76 -4.26 1.39
CA ILE A 138 -6.76 -4.31 2.44
C ILE A 138 -6.39 -2.88 2.82
N ILE A 139 -6.64 -2.55 4.09
CA ILE A 139 -6.22 -1.27 4.66
C ILE A 139 -5.02 -1.54 5.57
N SER A 140 -3.91 -0.85 5.28
CA SER A 140 -2.63 -1.11 5.94
C SER A 140 -1.92 0.16 6.38
N VAL A 141 -1.17 0.05 7.47
CA VAL A 141 -0.16 1.03 7.86
C VAL A 141 1.21 0.38 7.82
N GLY A 142 2.20 1.11 7.32
CA GLY A 142 3.57 0.62 7.19
C GLY A 142 4.61 1.68 7.45
N LEU A 143 5.84 1.20 7.60
CA LEU A 143 7.03 2.01 7.73
C LEU A 143 8.01 1.58 6.63
N GLN A 144 8.49 2.56 5.88
CA GLN A 144 9.45 2.38 4.80
C GLN A 144 10.75 3.10 5.12
N ARG A 145 11.87 2.43 4.82
CA ARG A 145 13.21 2.97 4.88
C ARG A 145 13.81 3.03 3.50
N ALA A 146 14.46 4.13 3.18
CA ALA A 146 15.24 4.27 1.97
C ALA A 146 16.75 4.25 2.26
N PHE A 147 17.52 3.86 1.25
CA PHE A 147 18.96 3.60 1.31
C PHE A 147 19.75 4.47 0.35
#